data_AF-A0A918GA27-F1
#
_entry.id   AF-A0A918GA27-F1
#
_cell.length_a   1.000
_cell.length_b   1.000
_cell.length_c   1.000
_cell.angle_alpha   90.00
_cell.angle_beta   90.00
_cell.angle_gamma   90.00
#
_symmetry.space_group_name_H-M   'P 1'
#
loop_
_entity.id
_entity.type
_entity.pdbx_description
1 polymer ?
#
loop_
_entity_poly.entity_id
_entity_poly.type
_entity_poly.pdbx_seq_one_letter_code
_entity_poly.pdbx_strand_id
1 'polypeptide(L)'
;MPDWETAQETGSDNEGVIGMAATNGGRPSLFPTVLYADAKGAIRQLTEALGFTELSVYEGEDGSVMHAELAQGNGAVMLGSKGRGGVFDAAMKDAGPSGVYVVVDDVDAHHRRAAEHGVEILMPPTDQEYGSRDYMARDLEGNIWSFGTYAPEIPG
;
A
#
# COMPACT_ATOMS: atom_id res chain seq x y z
N MET A 1 12.75 -10.29 -25.88
CA MET A 1 12.41 -9.05 -25.15
C MET A 1 11.02 -8.65 -25.64
N PRO A 2 9.95 -8.74 -24.84
CA PRO A 2 8.66 -8.24 -25.28
C PRO A 2 8.64 -6.71 -25.20
N ASP A 3 8.31 -6.12 -26.34
CA ASP A 3 8.12 -4.70 -26.59
C ASP A 3 6.81 -4.23 -25.93
N TRP A 4 6.91 -3.26 -25.03
CA TRP A 4 5.82 -2.76 -24.19
C TRP A 4 5.02 -1.61 -24.86
N GLU A 5 5.38 -1.24 -26.09
CA GLU A 5 4.90 -0.01 -26.74
C GLU A 5 3.66 -0.20 -27.64
N THR A 6 2.99 -1.37 -27.63
CA THR A 6 1.83 -1.62 -28.53
C THR A 6 0.60 -2.21 -27.84
N ALA A 7 0.09 -1.54 -26.79
CA ALA A 7 -1.20 -1.92 -26.18
C ALA A 7 -2.07 -0.74 -25.72
N GLN A 8 -2.07 0.40 -26.43
CA GLN A 8 -3.04 1.47 -26.18
C GLN A 8 -3.53 2.11 -27.49
N GLU A 9 -4.47 1.47 -28.15
CA GLU A 9 -5.42 2.16 -29.02
C GLU A 9 -6.79 1.49 -28.92
N THR A 10 -7.73 2.11 -28.20
CA THR A 10 -9.11 2.39 -28.67
C THR A 10 -9.91 3.17 -27.61
N GLY A 11 -10.15 4.47 -27.90
CA GLY A 11 -11.43 5.18 -27.77
C GLY A 11 -12.00 5.60 -26.40
N SER A 12 -12.13 6.91 -26.17
CA SER A 12 -13.41 7.65 -26.21
C SER A 12 -13.20 9.09 -25.73
N ASP A 13 -13.55 10.05 -26.58
CA ASP A 13 -13.53 11.48 -26.28
C ASP A 13 -14.49 11.81 -25.13
N ASN A 14 -13.95 12.39 -24.05
CA ASN A 14 -14.75 12.99 -22.99
C ASN A 14 -14.12 14.34 -22.62
N GLU A 15 -14.34 15.34 -23.46
CA GLU A 15 -13.95 16.73 -23.20
C GLU A 15 -14.75 17.27 -22.00
N GLY A 16 -14.14 17.25 -20.81
CA GLY A 16 -14.69 17.95 -19.64
C GLY A 16 -14.26 17.46 -18.26
N VAL A 17 -13.68 16.25 -18.13
CA VAL A 17 -13.10 15.76 -16.87
C VAL A 17 -11.74 15.15 -17.20
N ILE A 18 -10.67 15.69 -16.63
CA ILE A 18 -9.29 15.23 -16.90
C ILE A 18 -9.17 13.75 -16.49
N GLY A 19 -9.27 12.80 -17.44
CA GLY A 19 -8.77 11.42 -17.39
C GLY A 19 -8.90 10.60 -16.09
N MET A 20 -9.76 10.96 -15.15
CA MET A 20 -9.85 10.29 -13.84
C MET A 20 -10.51 8.93 -14.03
N ALA A 21 -10.03 7.94 -13.28
CA ALA A 21 -10.60 6.61 -13.29
C ALA A 21 -12.10 6.68 -12.98
N ALA A 22 -12.91 5.99 -13.79
CA ALA A 22 -14.31 5.81 -13.48
C ALA A 22 -14.47 5.06 -12.16
N THR A 23 -15.41 5.50 -11.33
CA THR A 23 -15.82 4.86 -10.07
C THR A 23 -16.52 3.51 -10.29
N ASN A 24 -17.02 3.27 -11.50
CA ASN A 24 -17.75 2.07 -11.88
C ASN A 24 -16.79 0.93 -12.25
N GLY A 25 -16.42 0.11 -11.26
CA GLY A 25 -15.68 -1.12 -11.53
C GLY A 25 -15.13 -1.86 -10.31
N GLY A 26 -15.33 -1.37 -9.09
CA GLY A 26 -14.78 -1.98 -7.87
C GLY A 26 -13.25 -1.96 -7.77
N ARG A 27 -12.56 -1.54 -8.84
CA ARG A 27 -11.12 -1.33 -8.89
C ARG A 27 -10.76 -0.06 -8.14
N PRO A 28 -9.82 -0.10 -7.18
CA PRO A 28 -9.29 1.10 -6.56
C PRO A 28 -8.66 2.03 -7.59
N SER A 29 -8.86 3.32 -7.40
CA SER A 29 -8.17 4.37 -8.16
C SER A 29 -6.92 4.90 -7.45
N LEU A 30 -6.70 4.50 -6.19
CA LEU A 30 -5.59 4.93 -5.35
C LEU A 30 -4.77 3.73 -4.90
N PHE A 31 -3.46 3.82 -5.06
CA PHE A 31 -2.47 2.84 -4.61
C PHE A 31 -1.31 3.61 -3.98
N PRO A 32 -1.20 3.65 -2.63
CA PRO A 32 -0.05 4.26 -1.98
C PRO A 32 1.24 3.59 -2.47
N THR A 33 2.22 4.40 -2.87
CA THR A 33 3.53 3.91 -3.34
C THR A 33 4.61 4.30 -2.35
N VAL A 34 5.24 3.31 -1.73
CA VAL A 34 6.23 3.51 -0.66
C VAL A 34 7.59 2.96 -1.07
N LEU A 35 8.67 3.68 -0.76
CA LEU A 35 10.04 3.19 -0.99
C LEU A 35 10.70 2.76 0.31
N TYR A 36 11.46 1.68 0.23
CA TYR A 36 12.17 1.08 1.37
C TYR A 36 13.66 0.91 1.05
N ALA A 37 14.53 1.11 2.03
CA ALA A 37 15.93 0.69 1.96
C ALA A 37 16.05 -0.85 1.98
N ASP A 38 15.26 -1.54 2.81
CA ASP A 38 15.09 -3.00 2.84
C ASP A 38 13.67 -3.38 2.39
N ALA A 39 13.42 -3.27 1.08
CA ALA A 39 12.12 -3.61 0.50
C ALA A 39 11.72 -5.08 0.72
N LYS A 40 12.67 -6.01 0.78
CA LYS A 40 12.38 -7.44 1.06
C LYS A 40 11.94 -7.64 2.50
N GLY A 41 12.59 -6.96 3.45
CA GLY A 41 12.15 -6.91 4.84
C GLY A 41 10.74 -6.34 4.98
N ALA A 42 10.46 -5.23 4.29
CA ALA A 42 9.14 -4.62 4.27
C ALA A 42 8.07 -5.57 3.71
N ILE A 43 8.32 -6.24 2.57
CA ILE A 43 7.40 -7.23 1.99
C ILE A 43 7.10 -8.35 2.98
N ARG A 44 8.13 -8.92 3.63
CA ARG A 44 7.94 -9.97 4.65
C ARG A 44 7.09 -9.46 5.81
N GLN A 45 7.40 -8.30 6.37
CA GLN A 45 6.60 -7.77 7.49
C GLN A 45 5.16 -7.48 7.08
N LEU A 46 4.94 -6.87 5.91
CA LEU A 46 3.60 -6.53 5.43
C LEU A 46 2.75 -7.79 5.18
N THR A 47 3.35 -8.83 4.62
CA THR A 47 2.62 -10.08 4.32
C THR A 47 2.46 -10.98 5.55
N GLU A 48 3.55 -11.26 6.26
CA GLU A 48 3.55 -12.18 7.41
C GLU A 48 2.87 -11.55 8.62
N ALA A 49 3.19 -10.30 8.98
CA ALA A 49 2.66 -9.67 10.19
C ALA A 49 1.35 -8.91 9.96
N LEU A 50 1.28 -8.12 8.89
CA LEU A 50 0.16 -7.20 8.62
C LEU A 50 -0.89 -7.76 7.66
N GLY A 51 -0.73 -9.01 7.21
CA GLY A 51 -1.77 -9.76 6.51
C GLY A 51 -2.01 -9.35 5.05
N PHE A 52 -1.09 -8.63 4.44
CA PHE A 52 -1.14 -8.36 3.00
C PHE A 52 -0.89 -9.64 2.18
N THR A 53 -1.41 -9.69 0.96
CA THR A 53 -1.15 -10.78 0.00
C THR A 53 -0.24 -10.29 -1.10
N GLU A 54 0.85 -11.03 -1.36
CA GLU A 54 1.73 -10.74 -2.51
C GLU A 54 1.01 -11.03 -3.83
N LEU A 55 0.94 -10.02 -4.71
CA LEU A 55 0.45 -10.20 -6.09
C LEU A 55 1.61 -10.35 -7.08
N SER A 56 2.58 -9.46 -6.98
CA SER A 56 3.75 -9.44 -7.86
C SER A 56 4.96 -8.87 -7.14
N VAL A 57 6.14 -9.44 -7.42
CA VAL A 57 7.44 -8.91 -6.99
C VAL A 57 8.40 -9.07 -8.15
N TYR A 58 8.95 -7.95 -8.61
CA TYR A 58 9.94 -7.89 -9.68
C TYR A 58 11.28 -7.47 -9.08
N GLU A 59 12.27 -8.36 -9.15
CA GLU A 59 13.62 -8.11 -8.64
C GLU A 59 14.59 -7.72 -9.77
N GLY A 60 15.53 -6.84 -9.45
CA GLY A 60 16.68 -6.54 -10.30
C GLY A 60 17.79 -7.59 -10.14
N GLU A 61 18.78 -7.56 -11.04
CA GLU A 61 19.93 -8.47 -10.98
C GLU A 61 20.76 -8.32 -9.70
N ASP A 62 20.72 -7.14 -9.08
CA ASP A 62 21.37 -6.82 -7.81
C ASP A 62 20.55 -7.25 -6.58
N GLY A 63 19.39 -7.86 -6.78
CA GLY A 63 18.46 -8.30 -5.74
C GLY A 63 17.60 -7.18 -5.15
N SER A 64 17.66 -5.95 -5.69
CA SER A 64 16.76 -4.87 -5.30
C SER A 64 15.34 -5.15 -5.80
N VAL A 65 14.32 -4.70 -5.07
CA VAL A 65 12.93 -4.79 -5.50
C VAL A 65 12.63 -3.63 -6.45
N MET A 66 12.47 -3.94 -7.72
CA MET A 66 12.18 -2.95 -8.76
C MET A 66 10.73 -2.48 -8.69
N HIS A 67 9.82 -3.38 -8.36
CA HIS A 67 8.40 -3.10 -8.16
C HIS A 67 7.77 -4.28 -7.43
N ALA A 68 6.88 -4.01 -6.49
CA ALA A 68 6.07 -5.01 -5.86
C ALA A 68 4.66 -4.48 -5.58
N GLU A 69 3.69 -5.38 -5.63
CA GLU A 69 2.28 -5.11 -5.38
C GLU A 69 1.78 -6.04 -4.29
N LEU A 70 1.31 -5.44 -3.19
CA LEU A 70 0.76 -6.17 -2.05
C LEU A 70 -0.71 -5.78 -1.86
N ALA A 71 -1.62 -6.75 -1.98
CA ALA A 71 -3.05 -6.55 -1.90
C ALA A 71 -3.58 -6.63 -0.46
N GLN A 72 -4.64 -5.86 -0.21
CA GLN A 72 -5.50 -6.00 0.96
C GLN A 72 -6.93 -5.59 0.56
N GLY A 73 -7.90 -6.48 0.81
CA GLY A 73 -9.28 -6.26 0.40
C GLY A 73 -9.40 -6.09 -1.12
N ASN A 74 -10.02 -5.00 -1.56
CA ASN A 74 -10.03 -4.61 -2.97
C ASN A 74 -8.85 -3.71 -3.37
N GLY A 75 -8.05 -3.24 -2.40
CA GLY A 75 -6.92 -2.32 -2.54
C GLY A 75 -5.57 -3.01 -2.75
N ALA A 76 -4.55 -2.21 -3.09
CA ALA A 76 -3.16 -2.63 -2.99
C ALA A 76 -2.24 -1.46 -2.64
N VAL A 77 -1.08 -1.78 -2.10
CA VAL A 77 0.06 -0.87 -1.98
C VAL A 77 1.14 -1.28 -2.97
N MET A 78 1.79 -0.29 -3.56
CA MET A 78 2.94 -0.50 -4.43
C MET A 78 4.21 -0.13 -3.68
N LEU A 79 5.29 -0.86 -3.91
CA LEU A 79 6.56 -0.55 -3.27
C LEU A 79 7.78 -0.91 -4.11
N GLY A 80 8.92 -0.35 -3.74
CA GLY A 80 10.20 -0.67 -4.33
C GLY A 80 11.37 -0.28 -3.45
N SER A 81 12.58 -0.67 -3.85
CA SER A 81 13.80 -0.25 -3.18
C SER A 81 14.12 1.22 -3.48
N LYS A 82 14.63 1.93 -2.47
CA LYS A 82 15.24 3.26 -2.59
C LYS A 82 16.56 3.17 -3.36
N GLY A 83 16.97 4.28 -3.98
CA GLY A 83 18.29 4.42 -4.61
C GLY A 83 18.44 3.72 -5.96
N ARG A 84 17.31 3.30 -6.57
CA ARG A 84 17.29 2.68 -7.91
C ARG A 84 17.41 3.71 -9.04
N GLY A 85 17.35 5.00 -8.71
CA GLY A 85 17.35 6.08 -9.68
C GLY A 85 15.99 6.29 -10.37
N GLY A 86 15.96 7.19 -11.34
CA GLY A 86 14.73 7.62 -12.01
C GLY A 86 14.00 8.74 -11.28
N VAL A 87 12.94 9.25 -11.91
CA VAL A 87 12.24 10.47 -11.47
C VAL A 87 11.54 10.26 -10.13
N PHE A 88 10.87 9.11 -9.93
CA PHE A 88 10.12 8.83 -8.71
C PHE A 88 11.04 8.64 -7.49
N ASP A 89 12.11 7.85 -7.62
CA ASP A 89 13.10 7.66 -6.55
C ASP A 89 13.76 8.99 -6.16
N ALA A 90 14.15 9.80 -7.14
CA ALA A 90 14.72 11.13 -6.88
C ALA A 90 13.73 12.08 -6.18
N ALA A 91 12.44 12.01 -6.51
CA ALA A 91 11.40 12.81 -5.86
C ALA A 91 11.11 12.35 -4.42
N MET A 92 11.26 11.05 -4.15
CA MET A 92 10.99 10.43 -2.84
C MET A 92 12.23 10.35 -1.93
N LYS A 93 13.41 10.77 -2.40
CA LYS A 93 14.70 10.60 -1.69
C LYS A 93 14.71 11.13 -0.25
N ASP A 94 14.05 12.26 -0.01
CA ASP A 94 13.96 12.95 1.29
C ASP A 94 12.54 12.87 1.86
N ALA A 95 11.69 11.99 1.33
CA ALA A 95 10.34 11.81 1.83
C ALA A 95 10.37 11.27 3.27
N GLY A 96 9.52 11.83 4.12
CA GLY A 96 9.30 11.31 5.47
C GLY A 96 8.47 10.02 5.46
N PRO A 97 8.18 9.47 6.65
CA PRO A 97 7.28 8.34 6.79
C PRO A 97 5.92 8.56 6.12
N SER A 98 5.42 7.53 5.44
CA SER A 98 4.05 7.52 4.90
C SER A 98 3.04 7.07 5.95
N GLY A 99 1.80 7.53 5.83
CA GLY A 99 0.66 7.05 6.62
C GLY A 99 -0.34 6.35 5.71
N VAL A 100 -0.71 5.11 6.03
CA VAL A 100 -1.71 4.33 5.28
C VAL A 100 -2.76 3.82 6.24
N TYR A 101 -4.04 4.10 5.95
CA TYR A 101 -5.18 3.53 6.66
C TYR A 101 -5.71 2.31 5.89
N VAL A 102 -5.91 1.21 6.58
CA VAL A 102 -6.35 -0.07 6.02
C VAL A 102 -7.60 -0.53 6.75
N VAL A 103 -8.66 -0.80 6.00
CA VAL A 103 -9.91 -1.31 6.57
C VAL A 103 -9.77 -2.79 6.87
N VAL A 104 -10.08 -3.21 8.09
CA VAL A 104 -10.09 -4.61 8.52
C VAL A 104 -11.35 -4.93 9.31
N ASP A 105 -11.83 -6.16 9.18
CA ASP A 105 -13.07 -6.58 9.85
C ASP A 105 -12.88 -6.86 11.35
N ASP A 106 -11.73 -7.39 11.76
CA ASP A 106 -11.40 -7.72 13.15
C ASP A 106 -10.04 -7.12 13.55
N VAL A 107 -10.12 -5.95 14.16
CA VAL A 107 -8.97 -5.12 14.57
C VAL A 107 -8.19 -5.79 15.70
N ASP A 108 -8.86 -6.47 16.63
CA ASP A 108 -8.20 -7.14 17.75
C ASP A 108 -7.43 -8.38 17.29
N ALA A 109 -8.00 -9.17 16.37
CA ALA A 109 -7.30 -10.32 15.79
C ALA A 109 -6.12 -9.88 14.93
N HIS A 110 -6.31 -8.84 14.12
CA HIS A 110 -5.25 -8.29 13.28
C HIS A 110 -4.10 -7.72 14.12
N HIS A 111 -4.41 -6.95 15.17
CA HIS A 111 -3.43 -6.47 16.15
C HIS A 111 -2.68 -7.62 16.84
N ARG A 112 -3.37 -8.67 17.31
CA ARG A 112 -2.70 -9.82 17.95
C ARG A 112 -1.67 -10.45 17.01
N ARG A 113 -2.03 -10.66 15.76
CA ARG A 113 -1.11 -11.18 14.73
C ARG A 113 0.11 -10.28 14.57
N ALA A 114 -0.09 -8.97 14.44
CA ALA A 114 1.00 -8.02 14.28
C ALA A 114 1.95 -8.04 15.49
N ALA A 115 1.40 -8.06 16.71
CA ALA A 115 2.17 -8.13 17.95
C ALA A 115 2.96 -9.45 18.08
N GLU A 116 2.37 -10.58 17.71
CA GLU A 116 3.05 -11.90 17.70
C GLU A 116 4.25 -11.94 16.75
N HIS A 117 4.22 -11.16 15.66
CA HIS A 117 5.33 -11.01 14.72
C HIS A 117 6.30 -9.87 15.10
N GLY A 118 6.11 -9.25 16.26
CA GLY A 118 7.03 -8.23 16.79
C GLY A 118 6.95 -6.86 16.12
N VAL A 119 5.84 -6.53 15.48
CA VAL A 119 5.62 -5.17 14.93
C VAL A 119 5.50 -4.16 16.08
N GLU A 120 6.10 -2.97 15.93
CA GLU A 120 5.99 -1.89 16.92
C GLU A 120 4.56 -1.34 16.92
N ILE A 121 3.82 -1.56 18.01
CA ILE A 121 2.46 -1.01 18.19
C ILE A 121 2.56 0.38 18.81
N LEU A 122 2.06 1.39 18.08
CA LEU A 122 2.03 2.79 18.52
C LEU A 122 0.75 3.12 19.29
N MET A 123 -0.37 2.53 18.88
CA MET A 123 -1.67 2.67 19.54
C MET A 123 -2.32 1.28 19.58
N PRO A 124 -2.61 0.71 20.77
CA PRO A 124 -3.33 -0.56 20.87
C PRO A 124 -4.79 -0.39 20.40
N PRO A 125 -5.53 -1.50 20.15
CA PRO A 125 -6.94 -1.45 19.77
C PRO A 125 -7.77 -0.54 20.69
N THR A 126 -8.29 0.54 20.12
CA THR A 126 -8.96 1.63 20.82
C THR A 126 -10.25 1.98 20.08
N ASP A 127 -11.37 2.05 20.81
CA ASP A 127 -12.64 2.54 20.27
C ASP A 127 -12.58 4.06 20.07
N GLN A 128 -13.04 4.51 18.91
CA GLN A 128 -12.93 5.89 18.46
C GLN A 128 -14.28 6.60 18.52
N GLU A 129 -14.28 7.92 18.68
CA GLU A 129 -15.50 8.72 18.78
C GLU A 129 -16.40 8.64 17.53
N TYR A 130 -15.81 8.37 16.37
CA TYR A 130 -16.52 8.16 15.10
C TYR A 130 -17.01 6.73 14.90
N GLY A 131 -17.01 5.91 15.95
CA GLY A 131 -17.59 4.57 15.96
C GLY A 131 -16.71 3.46 15.37
N SER A 132 -15.46 3.78 15.01
CA SER A 132 -14.47 2.78 14.58
C SER A 132 -13.79 2.15 15.78
N ARG A 133 -13.23 0.96 15.57
CA ARG A 133 -12.17 0.41 16.41
C ARG A 133 -10.87 0.46 15.61
N ASP A 134 -9.81 1.00 16.20
CA ASP A 134 -8.56 1.26 15.47
C ASP A 134 -7.33 0.83 16.26
N TYR A 135 -6.26 0.44 15.57
CA TYR A 135 -4.91 0.36 16.13
C TYR A 135 -3.88 0.93 15.14
N MET A 136 -2.72 1.35 15.64
CA MET A 136 -1.63 1.89 14.81
C MET A 136 -0.35 1.13 15.05
N ALA A 137 0.38 0.87 13.97
CA ALA A 137 1.65 0.18 13.96
C ALA A 137 2.71 0.97 13.19
N ARG A 138 3.98 0.81 13.57
CA ARG A 138 5.12 1.30 12.81
C ARG A 138 5.81 0.12 12.12
N ASP A 139 6.09 0.28 10.83
CA ASP A 139 6.86 -0.72 10.08
C ASP A 139 8.37 -0.58 10.29
N LEU A 140 9.15 -1.49 9.68
CA LEU A 140 10.61 -1.57 9.79
C LEU A 140 11.35 -0.26 9.47
N GLU A 141 10.77 0.63 8.67
CA GLU A 141 11.40 1.87 8.23
C GLU A 141 10.68 3.13 8.67
N GLY A 142 9.71 2.98 9.57
CA GLY A 142 9.05 4.10 10.21
C GLY A 142 7.73 4.53 9.62
N ASN A 143 7.24 3.91 8.54
CA ASN A 143 5.90 4.24 8.04
C ASN A 143 4.83 3.80 9.03
N ILE A 144 3.72 4.52 9.00
CA ILE A 144 2.63 4.37 9.94
C ILE A 144 1.48 3.67 9.25
N TRP A 145 1.11 2.51 9.79
CA TRP A 145 -0.01 1.71 9.32
C TRP A 145 -1.12 1.78 10.37
N SER A 146 -2.24 2.39 9.99
CA SER A 146 -3.46 2.41 10.79
C SER A 146 -4.41 1.35 10.28
N PHE A 147 -5.00 0.58 11.19
CA PHE A 147 -5.99 -0.43 10.85
C PHE A 147 -7.25 -0.17 11.63
N GLY A 148 -8.40 -0.21 10.96
CA GLY A 148 -9.66 -0.03 11.66
C GLY A 148 -10.87 -0.45 10.85
N THR A 149 -12.04 -0.34 11.47
CA THR A 149 -13.32 -0.80 10.88
C THR A 149 -14.03 0.27 10.05
N TYR A 150 -13.54 1.52 10.05
CA TYR A 150 -14.20 2.61 9.34
C TYR A 150 -13.83 2.64 7.85
N ALA A 151 -14.84 2.44 7.01
CA ALA A 151 -14.74 2.66 5.56
C ALA A 151 -15.53 3.92 5.18
N PRO A 152 -14.89 4.98 4.65
CA PRO A 152 -15.61 6.13 4.11
C PRO A 152 -16.55 5.72 2.98
N GLU A 153 -17.77 6.26 2.98
CA GLU A 153 -18.67 6.13 1.83
C GLU A 153 -18.15 7.01 0.69
N ILE A 154 -17.87 6.40 -0.46
CA ILE A 154 -17.41 7.09 -1.68
C ILE A 154 -18.58 7.08 -2.67
N PRO A 155 -19.19 8.25 -2.97
CA PRO A 155 -20.21 8.33 -4.01
C PRO A 155 -19.65 7.87 -5.35
N GLY A 156 -20.37 6.95 -6.00
CA GLY A 156 -20.08 6.48 -7.36
C GLY A 156 -20.43 7.50 -8.42
#